data_AF-A0A6G0WHM9-F1
#
_entry.id   AF-A0A6G0WHM9-F1
#
_cell.length_a   1.000
_cell.length_b   1.000
_cell.length_c   1.000
_cell.angle_alpha   90.00
_cell.angle_beta   90.00
_cell.angle_gamma   90.00
#
_symmetry.space_group_name_H-M   'P 1'
#
loop_
_entity.id
_entity.type
_entity.pdbx_description
1 polymer ?
#
loop_
_entity_poly.entity_id
_entity_poly.type
_entity_poly.pdbx_seq_one_letter_code
_entity_poly.pdbx_strand_id
1 'polypeptide(L)'
;MDDAAFISLTQLHTDVQAIESGLGVVATELPLQREVFKAKMQPFVTAAQADCASLKQLLVRVQCQFQSVARSFGVDKAPGDGVDLAQWFFGLWAEFAKAFKQAVAENAVMRRKEAQSAIATTSAKSVEPEDGDLFNQFSESLEGDARDIVAKFRKRHQGGGNNGSVALQNELALQLARRRTSKYNKTNA
;
A
#
# COMPACT_ATOMS: atom_id res chain seq x y z
N MET A 1 -4.88 -1.07 19.96
CA MET A 1 -5.56 0.23 20.14
C MET A 1 -7.02 0.11 19.73
N ASP A 2 -7.32 -0.33 18.51
CA ASP A 2 -8.70 -0.57 18.07
C ASP A 2 -9.47 -1.50 19.02
N ASP A 3 -8.91 -2.66 19.40
CA ASP A 3 -9.60 -3.59 20.32
C ASP A 3 -9.87 -2.99 21.71
N ALA A 4 -8.93 -2.16 22.20
CA ALA A 4 -9.07 -1.49 23.50
C ALA A 4 -10.10 -0.36 23.46
N ALA A 5 -10.37 0.22 22.29
CA ALA A 5 -11.37 1.28 22.11
C ALA A 5 -12.81 0.76 22.27
N PHE A 6 -13.05 -0.54 22.09
CA PHE A 6 -14.36 -1.15 22.33
C PHE A 6 -14.59 -1.50 23.80
N ILE A 7 -13.55 -1.54 24.63
CA ILE A 7 -13.64 -1.98 26.03
C ILE A 7 -14.04 -0.81 26.92
N SER A 8 -15.18 -0.94 27.61
CA SER A 8 -15.58 -0.01 28.68
C SER A 8 -15.06 -0.52 30.02
N LEU A 9 -14.21 0.28 30.68
CA LEU A 9 -13.73 -0.03 32.05
C LEU A 9 -14.86 0.07 33.07
N THR A 10 -15.83 0.95 32.81
CA THR A 10 -17.02 1.10 33.65
C THR A 10 -17.90 -0.15 33.56
N GLN A 11 -18.14 -0.68 32.35
CA GLN A 11 -18.88 -1.92 32.17
C GLN A 11 -18.19 -3.10 32.84
N LEU A 12 -16.87 -3.24 32.65
CA LEU A 12 -16.08 -4.29 33.30
C LEU A 12 -16.19 -4.24 34.83
N HIS A 13 -16.26 -3.05 35.41
CA HIS A 13 -16.45 -2.90 36.85
C HIS A 13 -17.82 -3.40 37.31
N THR A 14 -18.88 -3.00 36.59
CA THR A 14 -20.25 -3.45 36.84
C THR A 14 -20.37 -4.97 36.72
N ASP A 15 -19.78 -5.57 35.69
CA ASP A 15 -19.83 -7.01 35.44
C ASP A 15 -19.15 -7.79 36.57
N VAL A 16 -17.98 -7.33 37.03
CA VAL A 16 -17.26 -7.97 38.13
C VAL A 16 -18.03 -7.87 39.45
N GLN A 17 -18.69 -6.73 39.72
CA GLN A 17 -19.56 -6.58 40.88
C GLN A 17 -20.80 -7.50 40.80
N ALA A 18 -21.37 -7.67 39.60
CA ALA A 18 -22.49 -8.58 39.39
C ALA A 18 -22.08 -10.04 39.65
N ILE A 19 -20.89 -10.46 39.18
CA ILE A 19 -20.35 -11.79 39.46
C ILE A 19 -20.10 -11.98 40.96
N GLU A 20 -19.51 -11.01 41.62
CA GLU A 20 -19.25 -11.06 43.08
C GLU A 20 -20.54 -11.18 43.88
N SER A 21 -21.55 -10.38 43.56
CA SER A 21 -22.85 -10.45 44.24
C SER A 21 -23.56 -11.79 44.01
N GLY A 22 -23.53 -12.32 42.78
CA GLY A 22 -24.04 -13.65 42.47
C GLY A 22 -23.33 -14.76 43.26
N LEU A 23 -21.99 -14.71 43.34
CA LEU A 23 -21.20 -15.63 44.17
C LEU A 23 -21.52 -15.50 45.66
N GLY A 24 -21.78 -14.27 46.12
CA GLY A 24 -22.23 -14.00 47.48
C GLY A 24 -23.56 -14.69 47.79
N VAL A 25 -24.55 -14.56 46.90
CA VAL A 25 -25.85 -15.25 47.04
C VAL A 25 -25.65 -16.76 47.09
N VAL A 26 -24.90 -17.34 46.15
CA VAL A 26 -24.64 -18.78 46.13
C VAL A 26 -23.95 -19.23 47.43
N ALA A 27 -22.99 -18.46 47.94
CA ALA A 27 -22.31 -18.77 49.20
C ALA A 27 -23.25 -18.71 50.42
N THR A 28 -24.24 -17.81 50.42
CA THR A 28 -25.26 -17.72 51.49
C THR A 28 -26.31 -18.82 51.41
N GLU A 29 -26.61 -19.32 50.21
CA GLU A 29 -27.59 -20.39 49.99
C GLU A 29 -26.99 -21.79 50.18
N LEU A 30 -25.70 -21.96 49.91
CA LEU A 30 -24.99 -23.23 50.01
C LEU A 30 -25.14 -23.97 51.36
N PRO A 31 -25.10 -23.32 52.54
CA PRO A 31 -25.29 -23.99 53.82
C PRO A 31 -26.74 -24.49 54.04
N LEU A 32 -27.71 -23.97 53.28
CA LEU A 32 -29.12 -24.39 53.36
C LEU A 32 -29.42 -25.63 52.51
N GLN A 33 -28.46 -26.06 51.68
CA GLN A 33 -28.64 -27.18 50.74
C GLN A 33 -28.27 -28.54 51.37
N ARG A 34 -28.67 -29.61 50.68
CA ARG A 34 -28.33 -30.99 51.09
C ARG A 34 -26.82 -31.22 51.06
N GLU A 35 -26.31 -32.03 51.99
CA GLU A 35 -24.87 -32.28 52.15
C GLU A 35 -24.17 -32.80 50.89
N VAL A 36 -24.84 -33.65 50.09
CA VAL A 36 -24.28 -34.14 48.81
C VAL A 36 -24.06 -33.02 47.80
N PHE A 37 -24.98 -32.05 47.74
CA PHE A 37 -24.85 -30.88 46.86
C PHE A 37 -23.75 -29.94 47.38
N LYS A 38 -23.74 -29.67 48.68
CA LYS A 38 -22.73 -28.86 49.34
C LYS A 38 -21.32 -29.40 49.13
N ALA A 39 -21.11 -30.71 49.28
CA ALA A 39 -19.81 -31.35 49.07
C ALA A 39 -19.28 -31.17 47.63
N LYS A 40 -20.16 -31.06 46.62
CA LYS A 40 -19.78 -30.83 45.23
C LYS A 40 -19.63 -29.35 44.89
N MET A 41 -20.46 -28.49 45.47
CA MET A 41 -20.46 -27.06 45.17
C MET A 41 -19.46 -26.25 46.00
N GLN A 42 -19.09 -26.69 47.20
CA GLN A 42 -18.14 -25.99 48.05
C GLN A 42 -16.78 -25.74 47.35
N PRO A 43 -16.14 -26.73 46.68
CA PRO A 43 -14.89 -26.50 45.98
C PRO A 43 -15.03 -25.48 44.83
N PHE A 44 -16.14 -25.53 44.10
CA PHE A 44 -16.41 -24.58 43.02
C PHE A 44 -16.59 -23.17 43.56
N VAL A 45 -17.40 -22.98 44.61
CA VAL A 45 -17.65 -21.66 45.19
C VAL A 45 -16.36 -21.05 45.74
N THR A 46 -15.55 -21.86 46.42
CA THR A 46 -14.24 -21.41 46.94
C THR A 46 -13.28 -21.02 45.81
N ALA A 47 -13.17 -21.81 44.75
CA ALA A 47 -12.34 -21.47 43.59
C ALA A 47 -12.84 -20.20 42.89
N ALA A 48 -14.15 -20.11 42.63
CA ALA A 48 -14.75 -18.96 41.97
C ALA A 48 -14.62 -17.66 42.78
N GLN A 49 -14.69 -17.74 44.12
CA GLN A 49 -14.43 -16.59 44.99
C GLN A 49 -12.96 -16.12 44.91
N ALA A 50 -12.00 -17.06 44.86
CA ALA A 50 -10.59 -16.74 44.70
C ALA A 50 -10.29 -16.12 43.33
N ASP A 51 -10.90 -16.65 42.26
CA ASP A 51 -10.78 -16.11 40.91
C ASP A 51 -11.41 -14.73 40.81
N CYS A 52 -12.58 -14.52 41.39
CA CYS A 52 -13.25 -13.22 41.43
C CYS A 52 -12.41 -12.19 42.19
N ALA A 53 -11.81 -12.55 43.33
CA ALA A 53 -10.91 -11.67 44.07
C ALA A 53 -9.67 -11.29 43.23
N SER A 54 -9.09 -12.26 42.53
CA SER A 54 -7.95 -12.04 41.63
C SER A 54 -8.31 -11.11 40.46
N LEU A 55 -9.49 -11.32 39.87
CA LEU A 55 -10.02 -10.48 38.79
C LEU A 55 -10.27 -9.03 39.25
N LYS A 56 -10.81 -8.83 40.45
CA LYS A 56 -10.96 -7.50 41.07
C LYS A 56 -9.62 -6.79 41.22
N GLN A 57 -8.60 -7.47 41.73
CA GLN A 57 -7.26 -6.90 41.88
C GLN A 57 -6.65 -6.52 40.51
N LEU A 58 -6.83 -7.36 39.50
CA LEU A 58 -6.40 -7.08 38.14
C LEU A 58 -7.09 -5.83 37.59
N LEU A 59 -8.41 -5.72 37.75
CA LEU A 59 -9.19 -4.59 37.28
C LEU A 59 -8.74 -3.28 37.93
N VAL A 60 -8.54 -3.26 39.25
CA VAL A 60 -8.03 -2.08 39.96
C VAL A 60 -6.66 -1.68 39.44
N ARG A 61 -5.76 -2.64 39.24
CA ARG A 61 -4.43 -2.38 38.69
C ARG A 61 -4.50 -1.75 37.30
N VAL A 62 -5.32 -2.33 36.41
CA VAL A 62 -5.52 -1.82 35.04
C VAL A 62 -6.12 -0.42 35.06
N GLN A 63 -7.11 -0.16 35.91
CA GLN A 63 -7.68 1.18 36.07
C GLN A 63 -6.63 2.21 36.52
N CYS A 64 -5.80 1.88 37.51
CA CYS A 64 -4.73 2.77 37.97
C CYS A 64 -3.69 3.02 36.87
N GLN A 65 -3.28 1.98 36.15
CA GLN A 65 -2.35 2.10 35.03
C GLN A 65 -2.93 2.99 33.93
N PHE A 66 -4.19 2.76 33.56
CA PHE A 66 -4.89 3.56 32.58
C PHE A 66 -4.98 5.03 32.99
N GLN A 67 -5.39 5.32 34.23
CA GLN A 67 -5.45 6.69 34.74
C GLN A 67 -4.08 7.37 34.75
N SER A 68 -3.01 6.64 35.10
CA SER A 68 -1.65 7.17 35.03
C SER A 68 -1.26 7.53 33.60
N VAL A 69 -1.59 6.68 32.63
CA VAL A 69 -1.35 6.95 31.21
C VAL A 69 -2.18 8.15 30.75
N ALA A 70 -3.48 8.17 31.00
CA ALA A 70 -4.36 9.27 30.61
C ALA A 70 -3.85 10.62 31.14
N ARG A 71 -3.45 10.68 32.42
CA ARG A 71 -2.86 11.88 33.03
C ARG A 71 -1.53 12.29 32.40
N SER A 72 -0.69 11.34 31.98
CA SER A 72 0.55 11.66 31.28
C SER A 72 0.32 12.38 29.94
N PHE A 73 -0.86 12.21 29.35
CA PHE A 73 -1.32 12.93 28.16
C PHE A 73 -2.21 14.15 28.49
N GLY A 74 -2.31 14.55 29.76
CA GLY A 74 -3.13 15.69 30.20
C GLY A 74 -4.64 15.43 30.19
N VAL A 75 -5.06 14.16 30.18
CA VAL A 75 -6.47 13.76 30.16
C VAL A 75 -6.90 13.34 31.56
N ASP A 76 -7.76 14.15 32.18
CA ASP A 76 -8.35 13.83 33.49
C ASP A 76 -9.79 13.29 33.39
N LYS A 77 -10.52 13.63 32.33
CA LYS A 77 -11.94 13.28 32.15
C LYS A 77 -12.29 13.15 30.67
N ALA A 78 -13.29 12.33 30.35
CA ALA A 78 -13.81 12.21 29.00
C ALA A 78 -14.55 13.50 28.60
N PRO A 79 -14.54 13.88 27.31
CA PRO A 79 -15.17 15.11 26.83
C PRO A 79 -16.70 15.00 26.61
N GLY A 80 -17.40 14.28 27.48
CA GLY A 80 -18.84 14.10 27.39
C GLY A 80 -19.42 13.39 28.61
N ASP A 81 -20.65 13.72 28.95
CA ASP A 81 -21.34 13.08 30.07
C ASP A 81 -21.73 11.64 29.69
N GLY A 82 -21.39 10.67 30.53
CA GLY A 82 -21.64 9.24 30.29
C GLY A 82 -20.70 8.54 29.30
N VAL A 83 -19.68 9.22 28.76
CA VAL A 83 -18.68 8.56 27.88
C VAL A 83 -17.60 7.90 28.72
N ASP A 84 -17.37 6.60 28.50
CA ASP A 84 -16.27 5.89 29.15
C ASP A 84 -14.92 6.45 28.69
N LEU A 85 -14.13 6.91 29.65
CA LEU A 85 -12.86 7.57 29.39
C LEU A 85 -11.87 6.68 28.62
N ALA A 86 -11.87 5.36 28.87
CA ALA A 86 -10.97 4.45 28.18
C ALA A 86 -11.37 4.24 26.72
N GLN A 87 -12.67 4.04 26.45
CA GLN A 87 -13.17 3.92 25.08
C GLN A 87 -12.84 5.17 24.26
N TRP A 88 -13.10 6.36 24.82
CA TRP A 88 -12.77 7.61 24.16
C TRP A 88 -11.26 7.76 23.92
N PHE A 89 -10.44 7.53 24.95
CA PHE A 89 -8.99 7.71 24.86
C PHE A 89 -8.37 6.78 23.82
N PHE A 90 -8.70 5.49 23.87
CA PHE A 90 -8.18 4.51 22.91
C PHE A 90 -8.78 4.71 21.52
N GLY A 91 -10.03 5.16 21.40
CA GLY A 91 -10.66 5.53 20.15
C GLY A 91 -9.92 6.66 19.45
N LEU A 92 -9.58 7.73 20.18
CA LEU A 92 -8.80 8.85 19.65
C LEU A 92 -7.44 8.39 19.11
N TRP A 93 -6.73 7.52 19.84
CA TRP A 93 -5.45 6.97 19.39
C TRP A 93 -5.59 6.04 18.18
N ALA A 94 -6.67 5.27 18.12
CA ALA A 94 -6.96 4.40 16.98
C ALA A 94 -7.23 5.22 15.71
N GLU A 95 -8.03 6.29 15.82
CA GLU A 95 -8.28 7.23 14.72
C GLU A 95 -7.01 7.96 14.29
N PHE A 96 -6.22 8.46 15.25
CA PHE A 96 -4.93 9.08 14.96
C PHE A 96 -4.00 8.12 14.21
N ALA A 97 -3.90 6.86 14.64
CA ALA A 97 -3.06 5.87 13.98
C ALA A 97 -3.53 5.59 12.54
N LYS A 98 -4.84 5.59 12.28
CA LYS A 98 -5.40 5.45 10.93
C LYS A 98 -5.06 6.65 10.05
N ALA A 99 -5.33 7.86 10.54
CA ALA A 99 -5.03 9.10 9.83
C ALA A 99 -3.53 9.25 9.54
N PHE A 100 -2.68 8.92 10.51
CA PHE A 100 -1.23 8.97 10.34
C PHE A 100 -0.74 8.00 9.25
N LYS A 101 -1.24 6.76 9.24
CA LYS A 101 -0.89 5.78 8.19
C LYS A 101 -1.34 6.26 6.81
N GLN A 102 -2.53 6.85 6.71
CA GLN A 102 -3.03 7.43 5.47
C GLN A 102 -2.14 8.59 5.01
N ALA A 103 -1.82 9.54 5.88
CA ALA A 103 -0.95 10.67 5.55
C ALA A 103 0.45 10.22 5.10
N VAL A 104 1.02 9.18 5.74
CA VAL A 104 2.31 8.60 5.32
C VAL A 104 2.21 8.00 3.92
N ALA A 105 1.12 7.30 3.59
CA ALA A 105 0.90 6.74 2.26
C ALA A 105 0.71 7.84 1.21
N GLU A 106 -0.08 8.88 1.51
CA GLU A 106 -0.30 10.04 0.64
C GLU A 106 1.02 10.79 0.38
N ASN A 107 1.81 11.03 1.43
CA ASN A 107 3.13 11.66 1.30
C ASN A 107 4.09 10.81 0.45
N ALA A 108 4.01 9.49 0.52
CA ALA A 108 4.82 8.62 -0.35
C ALA A 108 4.39 8.72 -1.82
N VAL A 109 3.08 8.83 -2.09
CA VAL A 109 2.56 9.04 -3.45
C VAL A 109 2.94 10.41 -3.99
N MET A 110 2.82 11.47 -3.18
CA MET A 110 3.21 12.82 -3.58
C MET A 110 4.70 12.91 -3.88
N ARG A 111 5.57 12.34 -3.03
CA ARG A 111 7.02 12.28 -3.30
C ARG A 111 7.36 11.53 -4.60
N ARG A 112 6.61 10.47 -4.94
CA ARG A 112 6.78 9.77 -6.23
C ARG A 112 6.35 10.65 -7.41
N LYS A 113 5.23 11.38 -7.29
CA LYS A 113 4.77 12.32 -8.32
C LYS A 113 5.73 13.48 -8.51
N GLU A 114 6.27 14.05 -7.43
CA GLU A 114 7.28 15.11 -7.46
C GLU A 114 8.60 14.63 -8.07
N ALA A 115 9.04 13.40 -7.77
CA ALA A 115 10.23 12.84 -8.39
C ALA A 115 10.03 12.62 -9.91
N GLN A 116 8.85 12.19 -10.34
CA GLN A 116 8.53 12.03 -11.76
C GLN A 116 8.41 13.37 -12.50
N SER A 117 7.82 14.40 -11.87
CA SER A 117 7.73 15.73 -12.46
C SER A 117 9.09 16.44 -12.50
N ALA A 118 9.95 16.24 -11.50
CA ALA A 118 11.32 16.76 -11.51
C ALA A 118 12.14 16.18 -12.69
N ILE A 119 11.99 14.88 -12.99
CA ILE A 119 12.63 14.26 -14.16
C ILE A 119 12.11 14.86 -15.48
N ALA A 120 10.80 15.06 -15.61
CA ALA A 120 10.20 15.69 -16.79
C ALA A 120 10.60 17.17 -16.96
N THR A 121 10.85 17.87 -15.85
CA THR A 121 11.31 19.28 -15.89
C THR A 121 12.80 19.36 -16.22
N THR A 122 13.62 18.41 -15.78
CA THR A 122 15.03 18.33 -16.21
C THR A 122 15.21 17.90 -17.67
N SER A 123 14.25 17.16 -18.26
CA SER A 123 14.25 16.92 -19.71
C SER A 123 13.73 18.12 -20.52
N ALA A 124 12.99 19.04 -19.90
CA ALA A 124 12.46 20.24 -20.53
C ALA A 124 13.36 21.49 -20.36
N LYS A 125 14.19 21.54 -19.30
CA LYS A 125 15.05 22.69 -18.97
C LYS A 125 16.42 22.68 -19.66
N SER A 126 16.67 21.71 -20.54
CA SER A 126 17.82 21.69 -21.45
C SER A 126 17.48 22.21 -22.86
N VAL A 127 16.37 22.95 -23.00
CA VAL A 127 15.96 23.53 -24.29
C VAL A 127 15.70 25.02 -24.08
N GLU A 128 16.79 25.80 -24.01
CA GLU A 128 16.74 27.19 -24.49
C GLU A 128 16.89 27.17 -26.02
N PRO A 129 16.27 28.13 -26.73
CA PRO A 129 15.97 28.04 -28.14
C PRO A 129 17.12 28.62 -28.97
N GLU A 130 18.01 27.78 -29.49
CA GLU A 130 18.94 28.19 -30.54
C GLU A 130 19.11 27.06 -31.55
N ASP A 131 18.61 27.31 -32.76
CA ASP A 131 18.98 26.68 -34.03
C ASP A 131 18.95 25.15 -34.18
N GLY A 132 18.35 24.42 -33.23
CA GLY A 132 18.18 22.96 -33.29
C GLY A 132 17.00 22.46 -34.14
N ASP A 133 16.12 23.36 -34.59
CA ASP A 133 14.82 22.97 -35.17
C ASP A 133 14.89 22.50 -36.63
N LEU A 134 16.03 22.69 -37.32
CA LEU A 134 16.21 22.13 -38.66
C LEU A 134 16.57 20.64 -38.64
N PHE A 135 17.39 20.17 -37.69
CA PHE A 135 17.79 18.76 -37.66
C PHE A 135 16.68 17.83 -37.17
N ASN A 136 15.84 18.28 -36.24
CA ASN A 136 14.70 17.50 -35.75
C ASN A 136 13.60 17.35 -36.82
N GLN A 137 13.40 18.38 -37.65
CA GLN A 137 12.46 18.34 -38.77
C GLN A 137 12.92 17.38 -39.88
N PHE A 138 14.23 17.28 -40.13
CA PHE A 138 14.78 16.27 -41.04
C PHE A 138 14.78 14.86 -40.43
N SER A 139 14.97 14.70 -39.12
CA SER A 139 14.96 13.37 -38.49
C SER A 139 13.56 12.76 -38.41
N GLU A 140 12.51 13.54 -38.15
CA GLU A 140 11.14 13.03 -38.21
C GLU A 140 10.72 12.68 -39.66
N SER A 141 11.16 13.48 -40.65
CA SER A 141 10.91 13.19 -42.06
C SER A 141 11.68 11.96 -42.56
N LEU A 142 12.92 11.72 -42.09
CA LEU A 142 13.73 10.56 -42.46
C LEU A 142 13.30 9.26 -41.76
N GLU A 143 12.83 9.33 -40.51
CA GLU A 143 12.40 8.14 -39.78
C GLU A 143 11.07 7.58 -40.33
N GLY A 144 10.19 8.47 -40.81
CA GLY A 144 8.99 8.09 -41.56
C GLY A 144 9.31 7.40 -42.89
N ASP A 145 10.21 7.98 -43.68
CA ASP A 145 10.61 7.43 -45.00
C ASP A 145 11.40 6.12 -44.87
N ALA A 146 12.28 5.99 -43.88
CA ALA A 146 13.05 4.76 -43.67
C ALA A 146 12.15 3.58 -43.25
N ARG A 147 11.13 3.82 -42.40
CA ARG A 147 10.17 2.79 -42.01
C ARG A 147 9.28 2.37 -43.19
N ASP A 148 8.88 3.30 -44.05
CA ASP A 148 8.08 2.99 -45.24
C ASP A 148 8.90 2.26 -46.32
N ILE A 149 10.18 2.58 -46.48
CA ILE A 149 11.11 1.85 -47.37
C ILE A 149 11.33 0.42 -46.87
N VAL A 150 11.57 0.21 -45.57
CA VAL A 150 11.75 -1.13 -44.99
C VAL A 150 10.44 -1.94 -45.02
N ALA A 151 9.29 -1.30 -44.83
CA ALA A 151 7.98 -1.93 -44.98
C ALA A 151 7.70 -2.34 -46.43
N LYS A 152 7.97 -1.45 -47.41
CA LYS A 152 7.87 -1.77 -48.84
C LYS A 152 8.86 -2.84 -49.29
N PHE A 153 10.05 -2.90 -48.69
CA PHE A 153 11.04 -3.95 -48.94
C PHE A 153 10.57 -5.31 -48.38
N ARG A 154 10.15 -5.36 -47.11
CA ARG A 154 9.59 -6.59 -46.52
C ARG A 154 8.33 -7.08 -47.23
N LYS A 155 7.45 -6.17 -47.66
CA LYS A 155 6.23 -6.49 -48.41
C LYS A 155 6.52 -7.05 -49.81
N ARG A 156 7.57 -6.56 -50.48
CA ARG A 156 8.04 -7.14 -51.76
C ARG A 156 8.71 -8.52 -51.59
N HIS A 157 9.26 -8.81 -50.41
CA HIS A 157 9.99 -10.06 -50.16
C HIS A 157 9.20 -11.13 -49.40
N GLN A 158 7.97 -10.86 -48.96
CA GLN A 158 7.10 -11.85 -48.30
C GLN A 158 6.12 -12.58 -49.25
N GLY A 159 5.96 -12.12 -50.50
CA GLY A 159 5.08 -12.76 -51.47
C GLY A 159 5.83 -13.20 -52.73
N GLY A 160 6.27 -14.46 -52.78
CA GLY A 160 6.76 -15.07 -54.03
C GLY A 160 8.12 -15.73 -53.86
N GLY A 161 8.10 -17.05 -53.69
CA GLY A 161 9.30 -17.88 -53.67
C GLY A 161 10.13 -17.79 -54.94
N ASN A 162 11.44 -17.97 -54.75
CA ASN A 162 12.31 -18.76 -55.60
C ASN A 162 12.13 -18.56 -57.13
N ASN A 163 12.73 -17.51 -57.70
CA ASN A 163 13.27 -17.44 -59.10
C ASN A 163 13.64 -16.01 -59.59
N GLY A 164 14.09 -15.10 -58.71
CA GLY A 164 14.38 -13.69 -59.10
C GLY A 164 15.85 -13.26 -59.06
N SER A 165 16.78 -14.04 -58.50
CA SER A 165 18.15 -13.53 -58.24
C SER A 165 19.07 -13.54 -59.46
N VAL A 166 18.73 -14.29 -60.52
CA VAL A 166 19.58 -14.39 -61.72
C VAL A 166 19.36 -13.20 -62.66
N ALA A 167 18.14 -12.65 -62.72
CA ALA A 167 17.82 -11.52 -63.60
C ALA A 167 18.48 -10.20 -63.13
N LEU A 168 18.50 -9.94 -61.81
CA LEU A 168 19.10 -8.72 -61.23
C LEU A 168 20.63 -8.70 -61.28
N GLN A 169 21.30 -9.86 -61.21
CA GLN A 169 22.75 -9.93 -61.38
C GLN A 169 23.18 -9.63 -62.82
N ASN A 170 22.38 -10.05 -63.81
CA ASN A 170 22.66 -9.75 -65.22
C ASN A 170 22.48 -8.27 -65.57
N GLU A 171 21.50 -7.58 -64.98
CA GLU A 171 21.24 -6.16 -65.27
C GLU A 171 22.33 -5.24 -64.69
N LEU A 172 22.78 -5.54 -63.46
CA LEU A 172 23.88 -4.81 -62.81
C LEU A 172 25.21 -5.06 -63.55
N ALA A 173 25.46 -6.28 -64.01
CA ALA A 173 26.64 -6.60 -64.81
C ALA A 173 26.63 -5.86 -66.17
N LEU A 174 25.46 -5.76 -66.82
CA LEU A 174 25.32 -5.01 -68.07
C LEU A 174 25.54 -3.50 -67.88
N GLN A 175 25.03 -2.94 -66.78
CA GLN A 175 25.21 -1.51 -66.46
C GLN A 175 26.66 -1.19 -66.07
N LEU A 176 27.34 -2.08 -65.33
CA LEU A 176 28.76 -1.93 -65.00
C LEU A 176 29.67 -2.05 -66.23
N ALA A 177 29.35 -2.94 -67.18
CA ALA A 177 30.08 -3.07 -68.43
C ALA A 177 29.95 -1.81 -69.30
N ARG A 178 28.74 -1.23 -69.43
CA ARG A 178 28.52 0.05 -70.14
C ARG A 178 29.25 1.23 -69.50
N ARG A 179 29.38 1.23 -68.16
CA ARG A 179 30.11 2.28 -67.43
C ARG A 179 31.63 2.17 -67.61
N ARG A 180 32.17 0.96 -67.81
CA ARG A 180 33.60 0.74 -68.09
C ARG A 180 34.01 1.17 -69.49
N THR A 181 33.18 0.94 -70.51
CA THR A 181 33.47 1.41 -71.88
C THR A 181 33.29 2.92 -72.05
N SER A 182 32.35 3.54 -71.32
CA SER A 182 32.16 5.00 -71.34
C SER A 182 33.33 5.79 -70.76
N LYS A 183 34.09 5.22 -69.81
CA LYS A 183 35.28 5.88 -69.24
C LYS A 183 36.54 5.75 -70.09
N TYR A 184 36.59 4.84 -71.06
CA TYR A 184 37.77 4.66 -71.93
C TYR A 184 37.75 5.55 -73.18
N ASN A 185 36.59 6.10 -73.57
CA ASN A 185 36.48 7.02 -74.71
C ASN A 185 36.58 8.51 -74.34
N LYS A 186 36.90 8.86 -73.08
CA LYS A 186 37.05 10.27 -72.64
C LYS A 186 38.49 10.66 -72.32
N THR A 187 39.47 9.84 -72.68
CA THR A 187 40.91 10.12 -72.46
C THR A 187 41.78 9.92 -73.70
N ASN A 188 41.21 9.92 -74.91
CA ASN A 188 41.95 10.02 -76.17
C ASN A 188 41.16 10.84 -77.20
N ALA A 189 40.92 12.11 -76.87
CA ALA A 189 40.72 13.19 -77.82
C ALA A 189 41.68 14.32 -77.40
#